data_AF-A0A832D4P5-F1
#
_entry.id   AF-A0A832D4P5-F1
#
_cell.length_a   1.000
_cell.length_b   1.000
_cell.length_c   1.000
_cell.angle_alpha   90.00
_cell.angle_beta   90.00
_cell.angle_gamma   90.00
#
_symmetry.space_group_name_H-M   'P 1'
#
loop_
_entity.id
_entity.type
_entity.pdbx_description
1 polymer ?
#
loop_
_entity_poly.entity_id
_entity_poly.type
_entity_poly.pdbx_seq_one_letter_code
_entity_poly.pdbx_strand_id
1 'polypeptide(L)'
;MGVHRISSDAARYYALREKVLGSAVSLLGKASLNLENLSKEEFEKLGDLAAKLLPHSPGYAGKLIPIIARLLWKLAGVKEKEFAFVELSELETEIEKLKEDLKI
;
A
#
# COMPACT_ATOMS: atom_id res chain seq x y z
N MET A 1 18.75 15.82 24.42
CA MET A 1 17.80 14.80 23.92
C MET A 1 18.56 13.93 22.94
N GLY A 2 18.93 12.71 23.34
CA GLY A 2 19.73 11.82 22.52
C GLY A 2 18.95 11.41 21.27
N VAL A 3 19.36 11.92 20.12
CA VAL A 3 18.84 11.46 18.83
C VAL A 3 19.28 10.00 18.72
N HIS A 4 18.37 9.05 18.99
CA HIS A 4 18.63 7.65 18.75
C HIS A 4 18.87 7.47 17.25
N ARG A 5 20.14 7.57 16.83
CA ARG A 5 20.56 7.21 15.48
C ARG A 5 20.10 5.77 15.28
N ILE A 6 19.25 5.55 14.30
CA ILE A 6 18.82 4.22 13.86
C ILE A 6 20.07 3.47 13.42
N SER A 7 20.68 2.71 14.34
CA SER A 7 22.03 2.18 14.19
C SER A 7 22.06 0.74 13.68
N SER A 8 20.95 0.00 13.79
CA SER A 8 20.85 -1.38 13.28
C SER A 8 20.01 -1.46 12.02
N ASP A 9 20.34 -2.41 11.14
CA ASP A 9 19.60 -2.65 9.91
C ASP A 9 18.15 -3.07 10.19
N ALA A 10 17.92 -3.80 11.28
CA ALA A 10 16.57 -4.13 11.74
C ALA A 10 15.74 -2.88 12.07
N ALA A 11 16.35 -1.88 12.73
CA ALA A 11 15.66 -0.64 13.07
C ALA A 11 15.41 0.23 11.82
N ARG A 12 16.33 0.21 10.83
CA ARG A 12 16.15 0.89 9.54
C ARG A 12 15.02 0.25 8.73
N TYR A 13 15.01 -1.07 8.63
CA TYR A 13 13.96 -1.82 7.96
C TYR A 13 12.60 -1.56 8.61
N TYR A 14 12.53 -1.61 9.94
CA TYR A 14 11.30 -1.29 10.67
C TYR A 14 10.80 0.13 10.35
N ALA A 15 11.68 1.13 10.43
CA ALA A 15 11.31 2.51 10.12
C ALA A 15 10.82 2.69 8.68
N LEU A 16 11.50 2.07 7.71
CA LEU A 16 11.08 2.08 6.31
C LEU A 16 9.71 1.40 6.13
N ARG A 17 9.51 0.24 6.75
CA ARG A 17 8.24 -0.48 6.69
C ARG A 17 7.09 0.36 7.22
N GLU A 18 7.24 0.98 8.39
CA GLU A 18 6.20 1.85 8.97
C GLU A 18 5.90 3.05 8.07
N LYS A 19 6.95 3.65 7.46
CA LYS A 19 6.77 4.75 6.50
C LYS A 19 5.97 4.31 5.26
N VAL A 20 6.33 3.18 4.67
CA VAL A 20 5.67 2.61 3.47
C VAL A 20 4.23 2.24 3.77
N LEU A 21 3.98 1.50 4.85
CA LEU A 21 2.63 1.11 5.26
C LEU A 21 1.75 2.33 5.56
N GLY A 22 2.26 3.28 6.33
CA GLY A 22 1.53 4.51 6.65
C GLY A 22 1.18 5.33 5.40
N SER A 23 2.13 5.45 4.46
CA SER A 23 1.91 6.16 3.20
C SER A 23 0.88 5.46 2.32
N ALA A 24 0.95 4.14 2.20
CA ALA A 24 0.03 3.36 1.40
C ALA A 24 -1.39 3.36 1.98
N VAL A 25 -1.53 3.18 3.31
CA VAL A 25 -2.82 3.26 4.00
C VAL A 25 -3.42 4.66 3.86
N SER A 26 -2.61 5.72 3.94
CA SER A 26 -3.09 7.09 3.70
C SER A 26 -3.62 7.27 2.27
N LEU A 27 -2.90 6.76 1.26
CA LEU A 27 -3.35 6.78 -0.13
C LEU A 27 -4.64 6.00 -0.34
N LEU A 28 -4.73 4.76 0.18
CA LEU A 28 -5.93 3.93 0.13
C LEU A 28 -7.11 4.61 0.84
N GLY A 29 -6.85 5.28 1.97
CA GLY A 29 -7.84 6.09 2.69
C GLY A 29 -8.38 7.24 1.83
N LYS A 30 -7.51 8.02 1.18
CA LYS A 30 -7.93 9.08 0.25
C LYS A 30 -8.73 8.52 -0.93
N ALA A 31 -8.28 7.42 -1.51
CA ALA A 31 -8.99 6.74 -2.60
C ALA A 31 -10.39 6.28 -2.16
N SER A 32 -10.51 5.76 -0.92
CA SER A 32 -11.80 5.31 -0.36
C SER A 32 -12.83 6.43 -0.19
N LEU A 33 -12.39 7.70 -0.13
CA LEU A 33 -13.25 8.87 -0.04
C LEU A 33 -13.66 9.44 -1.41
N ASN A 34 -13.05 8.96 -2.50
CA ASN A 34 -13.22 9.49 -3.85
C ASN A 34 -13.52 8.37 -4.86
N LEU A 35 -14.19 7.29 -4.42
CA LEU A 35 -14.40 6.08 -5.21
C LEU A 35 -15.10 6.36 -6.55
N GLU A 36 -16.04 7.30 -6.57
CA GLU A 36 -16.80 7.71 -7.74
C GLU A 36 -15.95 8.38 -8.84
N ASN A 37 -14.76 8.87 -8.48
CA ASN A 37 -13.84 9.55 -9.39
C ASN A 37 -12.72 8.63 -9.90
N LEU A 38 -12.69 7.36 -9.47
CA LEU A 38 -11.67 6.39 -9.86
C LEU A 38 -12.14 5.54 -11.04
N SER A 39 -11.27 5.41 -12.03
CA SER A 39 -11.41 4.48 -13.14
C SER A 39 -11.15 3.05 -12.71
N LYS A 40 -11.58 2.09 -13.55
CA LYS A 40 -11.31 0.67 -13.34
C LYS A 40 -9.81 0.36 -13.25
N GLU A 41 -9.00 1.03 -14.05
CA GLU A 41 -7.54 0.86 -14.04
C GLU A 41 -6.93 1.37 -12.73
N GLU A 42 -7.42 2.48 -12.20
CA GLU A 42 -6.96 3.02 -10.92
C GLU A 42 -7.37 2.12 -9.75
N PHE A 43 -8.59 1.57 -9.79
CA PHE A 43 -9.00 0.52 -8.84
C PHE A 43 -8.09 -0.71 -8.89
N GLU A 44 -7.72 -1.16 -10.10
CA GLU A 44 -6.82 -2.29 -10.26
C GLU A 44 -5.45 -2.00 -9.68
N LYS A 45 -4.87 -0.83 -9.97
CA LYS A 45 -3.58 -0.40 -9.42
C LYS A 45 -3.59 -0.30 -7.89
N LEU A 46 -4.66 0.25 -7.31
CA LEU A 46 -4.81 0.33 -5.86
C LEU A 46 -4.99 -1.05 -5.21
N GLY A 47 -5.70 -1.96 -5.89
CA GLY A 47 -5.83 -3.36 -5.48
C GLY A 47 -4.50 -4.11 -5.52
N ASP A 48 -3.72 -3.90 -6.59
CA ASP A 48 -2.38 -4.46 -6.76
C ASP A 48 -1.41 -3.92 -5.69
N LEU A 49 -1.45 -2.61 -5.42
CA LEU A 49 -0.69 -2.00 -4.34
C LEU A 49 -1.06 -2.64 -2.99
N ALA A 50 -2.35 -2.73 -2.67
CA ALA A 50 -2.80 -3.35 -1.44
C ALA A 50 -2.28 -4.80 -1.32
N ALA A 51 -2.38 -5.60 -2.38
CA ALA A 51 -1.87 -6.97 -2.38
C ALA A 51 -0.37 -7.06 -2.07
N LYS A 52 0.44 -6.17 -2.66
CA LYS A 52 1.90 -6.11 -2.41
C LYS A 52 2.26 -5.65 -0.99
N LEU A 53 1.37 -4.95 -0.27
CA LEU A 53 1.59 -4.59 1.13
C LEU A 53 1.44 -5.76 2.10
N LEU A 54 0.71 -6.83 1.71
CA LEU A 54 0.38 -7.94 2.60
C LEU A 54 1.61 -8.56 3.27
N PRO A 55 2.70 -8.91 2.54
CA PRO A 55 3.88 -9.52 3.15
C PRO A 55 4.58 -8.63 4.18
N HIS A 56 4.34 -7.32 4.13
CA HIS A 56 4.93 -6.34 5.04
C HIS A 56 3.98 -5.89 6.15
N SER A 57 2.71 -6.31 6.14
CA SER A 57 1.67 -5.81 7.03
C SER A 57 1.44 -6.75 8.22
N PRO A 58 1.95 -6.45 9.43
CA PRO A 58 1.72 -7.29 10.60
C PRO A 58 0.32 -7.08 11.21
N GLY A 59 -0.11 -8.02 12.06
CA GLY A 59 -1.27 -7.86 12.93
C GLY A 59 -2.61 -7.70 12.19
N TYR A 60 -3.42 -6.73 12.61
CA TYR A 60 -4.72 -6.48 11.99
C TYR A 60 -4.62 -5.91 10.58
N ALA A 61 -3.57 -5.14 10.27
CA ALA A 61 -3.35 -4.64 8.92
C ALA A 61 -3.24 -5.80 7.92
N GLY A 62 -2.45 -6.84 8.24
CA GLY A 62 -2.34 -8.03 7.40
C GLY A 62 -3.64 -8.80 7.19
N LYS A 63 -4.62 -8.66 8.09
CA LYS A 63 -5.96 -9.26 7.92
C LYS A 63 -6.89 -8.39 7.06
N LEU A 64 -6.72 -7.06 7.11
CA LEU A 64 -7.56 -6.10 6.38
C LEU A 64 -7.08 -5.91 4.93
N ILE A 65 -5.77 -5.88 4.70
CA ILE A 65 -5.17 -5.71 3.37
C ILE A 65 -5.75 -6.65 2.29
N PRO A 66 -5.87 -7.97 2.50
CA PRO A 66 -6.41 -8.85 1.46
C PRO A 66 -7.90 -8.60 1.21
N ILE A 67 -8.64 -8.11 2.19
CA ILE A 67 -10.03 -7.69 2.02
C ILE A 67 -10.08 -6.45 1.12
N ILE A 68 -9.23 -5.46 1.39
CA ILE A 68 -9.13 -4.22 0.61
C ILE A 68 -8.75 -4.53 -0.85
N ALA A 69 -7.72 -5.34 -1.07
CA ALA A 69 -7.27 -5.74 -2.40
C ALA A 69 -8.39 -6.38 -3.22
N ARG A 70 -9.11 -7.35 -2.64
CA ARG A 70 -10.23 -8.04 -3.29
C ARG A 70 -11.38 -7.10 -3.63
N LEU A 71 -11.72 -6.18 -2.74
CA LEU A 71 -12.78 -5.20 -2.99
C LEU A 71 -12.40 -4.26 -4.14
N LEU A 72 -11.17 -3.78 -4.18
CA LEU A 72 -10.66 -2.91 -5.25
C LEU A 72 -10.60 -3.65 -6.59
N TRP A 73 -10.11 -4.89 -6.63
CA TRP A 73 -10.15 -5.72 -7.84
C TRP A 73 -11.58 -5.99 -8.32
N LYS A 74 -12.51 -6.19 -7.39
CA LYS A 74 -13.93 -6.34 -7.73
C LYS A 74 -14.50 -5.08 -8.37
N LEU A 75 -14.16 -3.90 -7.85
CA LEU A 75 -14.55 -2.59 -8.41
C LEU A 75 -13.92 -2.33 -9.78
N ALA A 76 -12.66 -2.74 -9.97
CA ALA A 76 -11.98 -2.74 -11.27
C ALA A 76 -12.64 -3.70 -12.29
N GLY A 77 -13.39 -4.70 -11.81
CA GLY A 77 -13.98 -5.74 -12.64
C GLY A 77 -12.98 -6.82 -13.07
N VAL A 78 -11.88 -6.97 -12.34
CA VAL A 78 -10.87 -8.02 -12.56
C VAL A 78 -11.03 -9.16 -11.56
N LYS A 79 -10.45 -10.32 -11.87
CA LYS A 79 -10.40 -11.44 -10.93
C LYS A 79 -9.37 -11.16 -9.84
N GLU A 80 -9.50 -11.87 -8.72
CA GLU A 80 -8.47 -11.89 -7.68
C GLU A 80 -7.13 -12.32 -8.29
N LYS A 81 -6.08 -11.56 -7.97
CA LYS A 81 -4.70 -11.86 -8.38
C LYS A 81 -3.90 -12.40 -7.21
N GLU A 82 -2.65 -12.79 -7.48
CA GLU A 82 -1.73 -13.28 -6.46
C GLU A 82 -1.19 -12.15 -5.56
N PHE A 83 -0.91 -12.49 -4.31
CA PHE A 83 -0.26 -11.60 -3.35
C PHE A 83 1.26 -11.76 -3.47
N ALA A 84 1.85 -11.01 -4.38
CA ALA A 84 3.29 -11.04 -4.64
C ALA A 84 4.09 -10.29 -3.56
N PHE A 85 5.29 -10.81 -3.26
CA PHE A 85 6.28 -10.10 -2.47
C PHE A 85 7.03 -9.08 -3.34
N VAL A 86 7.21 -7.88 -2.81
CA VAL A 86 7.93 -6.77 -3.46
C VAL A 86 8.75 -6.05 -2.39
N GLU A 87 9.98 -5.64 -2.69
CA GLU A 87 10.82 -4.95 -1.71
C GLU A 87 10.23 -3.59 -1.29
N LEU A 88 10.48 -3.20 -0.04
CA LEU A 88 9.90 -1.96 0.53
C LEU A 88 10.30 -0.70 -0.25
N SER A 89 11.50 -0.65 -0.82
CA SER A 89 11.98 0.47 -1.64
C SER A 89 11.23 0.59 -2.97
N GLU A 90 10.83 -0.54 -3.56
CA GLU A 90 10.04 -0.56 -4.79
C GLU A 90 8.61 -0.11 -4.50
N LEU A 91 8.03 -0.61 -3.40
CA LEU A 91 6.73 -0.16 -2.90
C LEU A 91 6.69 1.35 -2.64
N GLU A 92 7.73 1.91 -2.00
CA GLU A 92 7.83 3.35 -1.78
C GLU A 92 7.76 4.15 -3.09
N THR A 93 8.52 3.72 -4.11
CA THR A 93 8.52 4.35 -5.43
C THR A 93 7.15 4.23 -6.12
N GLU A 94 6.51 3.06 -6.03
CA GLU A 94 5.18 2.82 -6.60
C GLU A 94 4.10 3.69 -5.94
N ILE A 95 4.15 3.85 -4.62
CA ILE A 95 3.22 4.70 -3.87
C ILE A 95 3.34 6.17 -4.29
N GLU A 96 4.56 6.69 -4.42
CA GLU A 96 4.75 8.09 -4.85
C GLU A 96 4.23 8.32 -6.27
N LYS A 97 4.49 7.39 -7.20
CA LYS A 97 3.92 7.47 -8.56
C LYS A 97 2.38 7.45 -8.54
N LEU A 98 1.78 6.56 -7.75
CA LEU A 98 0.32 6.50 -7.66
C LEU A 98 -0.28 7.76 -7.04
N LYS A 99 0.39 8.40 -6.08
CA LYS A 99 -0.06 9.71 -5.55
C LYS A 99 -0.08 10.78 -6.64
N GLU A 100 0.93 10.80 -7.50
CA GLU A 100 1.01 11.74 -8.63
C GLU A 100 -0.08 11.46 -9.69
N ASP A 101 -0.25 10.19 -10.04
CA ASP A 101 -1.20 9.75 -11.07
C ASP A 101 -2.65 10.01 -10.65
N LEU A 102 -3.00 9.68 -9.40
CA LEU A 102 -4.37 9.71 -8.91
C LEU A 102 -4.85 11.12 -8.52
N LYS A 103 -3.94 12.10 -8.39
CA LYS A 103 -4.23 13.51 -8.03
C LYS A 103 -5.19 13.69 -6.83
N ILE A 104 -5.13 12.78 -5.84
CA ILE A 104 -5.95 12.74 -4.62
C ILE A 104 -5.16 12.92 -3.32
#